data_AF-A0A1Q3BWI3-F1
#
_entry.id   AF-A0A1Q3BWI3-F1
#
_cell.length_a   1.000
_cell.length_b   1.000
_cell.length_c   1.000
_cell.angle_alpha   90.00
_cell.angle_beta   90.00
_cell.angle_gamma   90.00
#
_symmetry.space_group_name_H-M   'P 1'
#
loop_
_entity.id
_entity.type
_entity.pdbx_description
1 polymer ?
#
loop_
_entity_poly.entity_id
_entity_poly.type
_entity_poly.pdbx_seq_one_letter_code
_entity_poly.pdbx_strand_id
1 'polypeptide(L)'
;CSFHITPNRDWFTTYDVNEGKVLLGDNNALKVVRYGKVHIKMFDSVIRTLEAWHVPRMKKNLISLGVLDSHGCKFTRENGIIKVLRGALVIMKGKKIERLYQL
;
A
#
# COMPACT_ATOMS: atom_id res chain seq x y z
N CYS A 1 -1.64 1.20 -14.58
CA CYS A 1 -1.61 0.20 -13.49
C CYS A 1 -1.10 0.87 -12.22
N SER A 2 -1.96 1.02 -11.22
CA SER A 2 -1.54 1.46 -9.88
C SER A 2 -1.19 0.23 -9.06
N PHE A 3 -0.14 0.27 -8.25
CA PHE A 3 0.26 -0.80 -7.33
C PHE A 3 0.52 -0.22 -5.94
N HIS A 4 0.52 -1.06 -4.92
CA HIS A 4 1.13 -0.70 -3.63
C HIS A 4 2.64 -0.55 -3.81
N ILE A 5 3.27 0.35 -3.05
CA ILE A 5 4.71 0.61 -3.14
C ILE A 5 5.30 0.60 -1.74
N THR A 6 6.46 0.00 -1.58
CA THR A 6 7.27 0.10 -0.37
C THR A 6 8.75 0.28 -0.72
N PRO A 7 9.52 1.06 0.07
CA PRO A 7 10.98 1.04 -0.01
C PRO A 7 11.61 -0.05 0.87
N ASN A 8 10.82 -0.77 1.67
CA ASN A 8 11.33 -1.70 2.67
C ASN A 8 11.45 -3.10 2.09
N ARG A 9 12.65 -3.49 1.68
CA ARG A 9 12.94 -4.84 1.16
C ARG A 9 12.57 -5.94 2.15
N ASP A 10 12.82 -5.74 3.44
CA ASP A 10 12.73 -6.81 4.44
C ASP A 10 11.28 -7.18 4.81
N TRP A 11 10.29 -6.44 4.29
CA TRP A 11 8.87 -6.74 4.49
C TRP A 11 8.33 -7.78 3.50
N PHE A 12 9.10 -8.08 2.45
CA PHE A 12 8.70 -9.00 1.40
C PHE A 12 8.87 -10.45 1.82
N THR A 13 7.82 -11.25 1.60
CA THR A 13 7.85 -12.72 1.75
C THR A 13 8.09 -13.43 0.42
N THR A 14 7.77 -12.78 -0.69
CA THR A 14 8.22 -13.17 -2.05
C THR A 14 8.94 -12.00 -2.69
N TYR A 15 9.90 -12.25 -3.58
CA TYR A 15 10.77 -11.18 -4.10
C TYR A 15 11.18 -11.45 -5.55
N ASP A 16 10.19 -11.32 -6.43
CA ASP A 16 10.26 -11.70 -7.82
C ASP A 16 10.77 -10.55 -8.70
N VAL A 17 11.37 -10.92 -9.84
CA VAL A 17 11.91 -9.97 -10.81
C VAL A 17 10.75 -9.17 -11.42
N ASN A 18 10.92 -7.85 -11.45
CA ASN A 18 10.04 -6.94 -12.18
C ASN A 18 10.90 -5.82 -12.77
N GLU A 19 10.85 -5.67 -14.09
CA GLU A 19 11.48 -4.56 -14.79
C GLU A 19 10.43 -3.49 -15.06
N GLY A 20 10.35 -2.52 -14.15
CA GLY A 20 9.33 -1.49 -14.21
C GLY A 20 9.84 -0.12 -13.77
N LYS A 21 9.04 0.90 -14.06
CA LYS A 21 9.21 2.25 -13.54
C LYS A 21 7.88 2.75 -13.00
N VAL A 22 7.94 3.55 -11.94
CA VAL A 22 6.80 4.33 -11.47
C VAL A 22 7.05 5.79 -11.80
N LEU A 23 6.05 6.46 -12.40
CA LEU A 23 6.07 7.90 -12.61
C LEU A 23 5.52 8.59 -11.36
N LEU A 24 6.26 9.58 -10.89
CA LEU A 24 5.82 10.46 -9.81
C LEU A 24 4.91 11.58 -10.38
N GLY A 25 4.29 12.36 -9.48
CA GLY A 25 3.39 13.44 -9.88
C GLY A 25 4.06 14.57 -10.67
N ASP A 26 5.39 14.67 -10.63
CA ASP A 26 6.22 15.58 -11.41
C ASP A 26 6.79 14.93 -12.68
N ASN A 27 6.28 13.76 -13.08
CA ASN A 27 6.74 12.92 -14.18
C ASN A 27 8.16 12.35 -14.04
N ASN A 28 8.84 12.55 -12.91
CA ASN A 28 10.10 11.86 -12.67
C ASN A 28 9.85 10.35 -12.51
N ALA A 29 10.71 9.55 -13.13
CA ALA A 29 10.60 8.09 -13.08
C ALA A 29 11.50 7.50 -12.00
N LEU A 30 10.95 6.65 -11.14
CA LEU A 30 11.71 5.80 -10.21
C LEU A 30 11.71 4.36 -10.68
N LYS A 31 12.85 3.68 -10.52
CA LYS A 31 13.00 2.27 -10.86
C LYS A 31 12.25 1.40 -9.85
N VAL A 32 11.38 0.52 -10.34
CA VAL A 32 10.88 -0.64 -9.60
C VAL A 32 11.96 -1.70 -9.71
N VAL A 33 12.46 -2.18 -8.57
CA VAL A 33 13.55 -3.17 -8.59
C VAL A 33 13.03 -4.59 -8.48
N ARG A 34 11.92 -4.79 -7.77
CA ARG A 34 11.26 -6.09 -7.57
C ARG A 34 9.78 -5.90 -7.28
N TYR A 35 9.07 -7.01 -7.31
CA TYR A 35 7.68 -7.12 -6.88
C TYR A 35 7.54 -8.31 -5.93
N GLY A 36 6.51 -8.28 -5.10
CA GLY A 36 6.16 -9.45 -4.32
C GLY A 36 5.13 -9.17 -3.24
N LYS A 37 4.89 -10.18 -2.42
CA LYS A 37 3.96 -10.13 -1.30
C LYS A 37 4.65 -9.52 -0.08
N VAL A 38 3.96 -8.60 0.59
CA VAL A 38 4.38 -8.01 1.87
C VAL A 38 3.36 -8.35 2.96
N HIS A 39 3.86 -8.65 4.15
CA HIS A 39 3.02 -8.89 5.33
C HIS A 39 2.93 -7.61 6.17
N ILE A 40 1.71 -7.20 6.49
CA ILE A 40 1.44 -6.04 7.33
C ILE A 40 0.53 -6.47 8.47
N LYS A 41 0.99 -6.27 9.71
CA LYS A 41 0.17 -6.46 10.90
C LYS A 41 -0.77 -5.26 11.04
N MET A 42 -2.08 -5.52 11.06
CA MET A 42 -3.11 -4.49 11.15
C MET A 42 -3.49 -4.19 12.60
N PHE A 43 -4.36 -3.18 12.80
CA PHE A 43 -4.86 -2.73 14.10
C PHE A 43 -5.56 -3.84 14.92
N ASP A 44 -6.10 -4.86 14.25
CA ASP A 44 -6.78 -6.02 14.82
C ASP A 44 -5.79 -7.18 15.12
N SER A 45 -4.48 -6.91 15.03
CA SER A 45 -3.39 -7.89 15.11
C SER A 45 -3.37 -8.94 13.99
N VAL A 46 -4.29 -8.89 13.03
CA VAL A 46 -4.30 -9.80 11.89
C VAL A 46 -3.22 -9.38 10.89
N ILE A 47 -2.41 -10.34 10.47
CA ILE A 47 -1.45 -10.13 9.39
C ILE A 47 -2.22 -10.22 8.07
N ARG A 48 -2.10 -9.18 7.24
CA ARG A 48 -2.66 -9.16 5.89
C ARG A 48 -1.54 -9.10 4.87
N THR A 49 -1.77 -9.73 3.73
CA THR A 49 -0.84 -9.76 2.62
C THR A 49 -1.27 -8.74 1.58
N LEU A 50 -0.34 -7.89 1.14
CA LEU A 50 -0.51 -7.02 -0.01
C LEU A 50 0.55 -7.34 -1.06
N GLU A 51 0.21 -7.16 -2.32
CA GLU A 51 1.19 -7.23 -3.40
C GLU A 51 1.75 -5.84 -3.68
N ALA A 52 3.07 -5.69 -3.62
CA ALA A 52 3.72 -4.39 -3.69
C ALA A 52 4.91 -4.39 -4.64
N TRP A 53 5.20 -3.21 -5.19
CA TRP A 53 6.45 -2.92 -5.86
C TRP A 53 7.48 -2.42 -4.85
N HIS A 54 8.69 -2.98 -4.95
CA HIS A 54 9.84 -2.47 -4.24
C HIS A 54 10.45 -1.32 -5.04
N VAL A 55 10.39 -0.11 -4.48
CA VAL A 55 10.97 1.11 -5.06
C VAL A 55 11.90 1.74 -4.01
N PRO A 56 13.20 1.40 -3.99
CA PRO A 56 14.12 1.80 -2.93
C PRO A 56 14.26 3.32 -2.75
N ARG A 57 14.05 4.09 -3.84
CA ARG A 57 14.17 5.56 -3.84
C ARG A 57 12.94 6.26 -3.24
N MET A 58 11.85 5.55 -2.96
CA MET A 58 10.70 6.13 -2.24
C MET A 58 11.03 6.31 -0.76
N LYS A 59 10.49 7.35 -0.14
CA LYS A 59 10.70 7.61 1.30
C LYS A 59 9.62 7.02 2.21
N LYS A 60 8.45 6.72 1.66
CA LYS A 60 7.27 6.23 2.40
C LYS A 60 6.58 5.14 1.60
N ASN A 61 5.88 4.26 2.31
CA ASN A 61 4.97 3.30 1.71
C ASN A 61 3.80 4.03 1.06
N LEU A 62 3.28 3.47 -0.04
CA LEU A 62 2.06 3.92 -0.69
C LEU A 62 1.08 2.76 -0.78
N ILE A 63 -0.10 2.95 -0.22
CA ILE A 63 -1.20 2.00 -0.37
C ILE A 63 -2.17 2.59 -1.40
N SER A 64 -2.24 1.98 -2.58
CA SER A 64 -3.16 2.43 -3.63
C SER A 64 -4.61 2.10 -3.26
N LEU A 65 -5.44 3.12 -3.10
CA LEU A 65 -6.88 2.94 -2.92
C LEU A 65 -7.54 2.36 -4.17
N GLY A 66 -7.05 2.71 -5.37
CA GLY A 66 -7.58 2.14 -6.62
C GLY A 66 -7.34 0.64 -6.74
N VAL A 67 -6.21 0.13 -6.21
CA VAL A 67 -5.99 -1.32 -6.11
C VAL A 67 -6.95 -1.94 -5.10
N LEU A 68 -7.16 -1.33 -3.93
CA LEU A 68 -8.09 -1.86 -2.95
C LEU A 68 -9.54 -1.85 -3.48
N ASP A 69 -9.92 -0.81 -4.21
CA ASP A 69 -11.22 -0.66 -4.87
C ASP A 69 -11.46 -1.76 -5.91
N SER A 70 -10.47 -2.06 -6.75
CA SER A 70 -10.56 -3.17 -7.71
C SER A 70 -10.67 -4.54 -7.05
N HIS A 71 -10.23 -4.67 -5.79
CA HIS A 71 -10.44 -5.86 -4.96
C HIS A 71 -11.78 -5.85 -4.19
N GLY A 72 -12.68 -4.91 -4.51
CA GLY A 72 -14.01 -4.79 -3.93
C GLY A 72 -14.04 -4.17 -2.54
N CYS A 73 -13.01 -3.39 -2.17
CA CYS A 73 -12.98 -2.71 -0.89
C CYS A 73 -13.80 -1.42 -0.93
N LYS A 74 -14.49 -1.12 0.18
CA LYS A 74 -15.14 0.17 0.44
C LYS A 74 -14.29 1.00 1.39
N PHE A 75 -14.45 2.31 1.32
CA PHE A 75 -13.72 3.24 2.17
C PHE A 75 -14.70 4.12 2.94
N THR A 76 -14.54 4.21 4.25
CA THR A 76 -15.26 5.20 5.06
C THR A 76 -14.26 6.09 5.78
N ARG A 77 -14.67 7.33 6.03
CA ARG A 77 -13.84 8.32 6.71
C ARG A 77 -14.65 9.09 7.73
N GLU A 78 -14.15 9.13 8.96
CA GLU A 78 -14.79 9.85 10.06
C GLU A 78 -13.73 10.28 11.07
N ASN A 79 -13.81 11.54 11.56
CA ASN A 79 -12.94 12.06 12.62
C ASN A 79 -11.43 11.82 12.40
N GLY A 80 -10.99 11.96 11.14
CA GLY A 80 -9.59 11.76 10.76
C GLY A 80 -9.15 10.29 10.70
N ILE A 81 -10.06 9.33 10.86
CA ILE A 81 -9.80 7.91 10.63
C ILE A 81 -10.34 7.51 9.26
N ILE A 82 -9.53 6.81 8.46
CA ILE A 82 -9.99 6.06 7.30
C ILE A 82 -10.12 4.59 7.67
N LYS A 83 -11.22 3.96 7.25
CA LYS A 83 -11.43 2.52 7.35
C LYS A 83 -11.54 1.97 5.94
N VAL A 84 -10.82 0.88 5.66
CA VAL A 84 -11.00 0.07 4.47
C VAL A 84 -11.81 -1.16 4.87
N LEU A 85 -12.88 -1.44 4.15
CA LEU A 85 -13.81 -2.52 4.42
C LEU A 85 -13.87 -3.50 3.26
N ARG A 86 -13.99 -4.79 3.57
CA ARG A 86 -14.36 -5.82 2.59
C ARG A 86 -15.63 -6.48 3.10
N GLY A 87 -16.75 -6.20 2.44
CA GLY A 87 -18.08 -6.47 3.02
C GLY A 87 -18.31 -5.63 4.29
N ALA A 88 -18.73 -6.28 5.38
CA ALA A 88 -18.91 -5.64 6.68
C ALA A 88 -17.62 -5.57 7.53
N LEU A 89 -16.56 -6.28 7.13
CA LEU A 89 -15.32 -6.37 7.90
C LEU A 89 -14.41 -5.17 7.62
N VAL A 90 -13.99 -4.47 8.68
CA VAL A 90 -12.91 -3.47 8.59
C VAL A 90 -11.57 -4.19 8.52
N ILE A 91 -10.91 -4.13 7.37
CA ILE A 91 -9.65 -4.83 7.12
C ILE A 91 -8.41 -3.94 7.35
N MET A 92 -8.58 -2.62 7.33
CA MET A 92 -7.48 -1.69 7.53
C MET A 92 -8.03 -0.41 8.15
N LYS A 93 -7.26 0.18 9.07
CA LYS A 93 -7.53 1.50 9.64
C LYS A 93 -6.29 2.35 9.46
N GLY A 94 -6.49 3.60 9.04
CA GLY A 94 -5.43 4.59 9.02
C GLY A 94 -5.86 5.85 9.76
N LYS A 95 -4.92 6.47 10.47
CA LYS A 95 -5.11 7.78 11.11
C LYS A 95 -4.54 8.88 10.23
N LYS A 96 -5.29 9.97 10.06
CA LYS A 96 -4.82 11.17 9.39
C LYS A 96 -3.76 11.85 10.26
N ILE A 97 -2.56 11.99 9.72
CA ILE A 97 -1.46 12.77 10.28
C ILE A 97 -1.13 13.82 9.22
N GLU A 98 -1.31 15.09 9.58
CA GLU A 98 -1.26 16.23 8.64
C GLU A 98 -2.20 16.05 7.45
N ARG A 99 -1.67 15.68 6.28
CA ARG A 99 -2.41 15.52 5.02
C ARG A 99 -2.52 14.06 4.55
N LEU A 100 -1.89 13.10 5.24
CA LEU A 100 -1.85 11.69 4.83
C LEU A 100 -2.50 10.77 5.86
N TYR A 101 -3.08 9.66 5.41
CA TYR A 101 -3.45 8.56 6.31
C TYR A 101 -2.26 7.62 6.48
N GLN A 102 -1.96 7.29 7.72
CA GLN A 102 -0.93 6.31 8.09
C GLN A 102 -1.61 5.16 8.83
N LEU A 103 -1.21 3.93 8.51
CA LEU A 103 -1.68 2.74 9.21
C LEU A 103 -1.16 2.68 10.63
#